data_AF-Q0AS04-F1
#
_entry.id   AF-Q0AS04-F1
#
_cell.length_a   1.000
_cell.length_b   1.000
_cell.length_c   1.000
_cell.angle_alpha   90.00
_cell.angle_beta   90.00
_cell.angle_gamma   90.00
#
_symmetry.space_group_name_H-M   'P 1'
#
loop_
_entity.id
_entity.type
_entity.pdbx_description
1 polymer ?
#
loop_
_entity_poly.entity_id
_entity_poly.type
_entity_poly.pdbx_seq_one_letter_code
_entity_poly.pdbx_strand_id
1 'polypeptide(L)'
;MTGLDAFALYTGLNGLLLIALSFNVVRHRQRSKVGIGIGTDADLERACRVQGNAVEYIPMALIILGGLALTNAPTLLIHGLGIALTLGRGLHAWGLSSSAGTSMGRVVGTLLSWISIVAGSGFLIWTAVS
;
A
#
# COMPACT_ATOMS: atom_id res chain seq x y z
N MET A 1 -7.11 -7.01 -21.19
CA MET A 1 -6.35 -5.98 -20.46
C MET A 1 -4.89 -6.11 -20.82
N THR A 2 -4.28 -5.00 -21.21
CA THR A 2 -2.83 -4.86 -21.36
C THR A 2 -2.14 -4.73 -19.99
N GLY A 3 -0.81 -4.79 -19.95
CA GLY A 3 -0.04 -4.48 -18.74
C GLY A 3 -0.28 -3.06 -18.23
N LEU A 4 -0.47 -2.09 -19.14
CA LEU A 4 -0.80 -0.71 -18.79
C LEU A 4 -2.20 -0.58 -18.17
N ASP A 5 -3.19 -1.32 -18.69
CA ASP A 5 -4.54 -1.33 -18.10
C ASP A 5 -4.50 -1.89 -16.67
N ALA A 6 -3.72 -2.94 -16.45
CA ALA A 6 -3.53 -3.53 -15.13
C ALA A 6 -2.85 -2.54 -14.18
N PHE A 7 -1.78 -1.89 -14.60
CA PHE A 7 -1.12 -0.83 -13.84
C PHE A 7 -2.08 0.32 -13.48
N ALA A 8 -2.88 0.79 -14.44
CA ALA A 8 -3.85 1.86 -14.22
C ALA A 8 -4.91 1.46 -13.19
N LEU A 9 -5.41 0.21 -13.26
CA LEU A 9 -6.36 -0.33 -12.29
C LEU A 9 -5.80 -0.29 -10.86
N TYR A 10 -4.61 -0.85 -10.63
CA TYR A 10 -4.03 -0.89 -9.27
C TYR A 10 -3.62 0.49 -8.77
N THR A 11 -3.21 1.39 -9.66
CA THR A 11 -2.95 2.79 -9.32
C THR A 11 -4.22 3.47 -8.81
N GLY A 12 -5.34 3.33 -9.53
CA GLY A 12 -6.62 3.88 -9.11
C GLY A 12 -7.12 3.31 -7.78
N LEU A 13 -7.07 1.98 -7.62
CA LEU A 13 -7.48 1.31 -6.39
C LEU A 13 -6.68 1.76 -5.17
N ASN A 14 -5.35 1.82 -5.29
CA ASN A 14 -4.49 2.23 -4.18
C ASN A 14 -4.58 3.74 -3.91
N GLY A 15 -4.85 4.56 -4.92
CA GLY A 15 -5.17 5.99 -4.73
C GLY A 15 -6.43 6.18 -3.88
N LEU A 16 -7.50 5.44 -4.18
CA LEU A 16 -8.73 5.47 -3.37
C LEU A 16 -8.49 4.95 -1.94
N LEU A 17 -7.68 3.90 -1.78
CA LEU A 17 -7.29 3.40 -0.47
C LEU A 17 -6.55 4.46 0.36
N LEU A 18 -5.58 5.17 -0.24
CA LEU A 18 -4.87 6.26 0.42
C LEU A 18 -5.80 7.37 0.89
N ILE A 19 -6.78 7.75 0.07
CA ILE A 19 -7.79 8.75 0.45
C ILE A 19 -8.66 8.25 1.61
N ALA A 20 -9.10 6.99 1.58
CA ALA A 20 -9.87 6.39 2.68
C ALA A 20 -9.08 6.41 4.00
N LEU A 21 -7.78 6.08 3.97
CA LEU A 21 -6.90 6.15 5.14
C LEU A 21 -6.71 7.59 5.64
N SER A 22 -6.59 8.54 4.72
CA SER A 22 -6.48 9.97 5.04
C SER A 22 -7.74 10.49 5.73
N PHE A 23 -8.93 10.12 5.25
CA PHE A 23 -10.19 10.45 5.91
C PHE A 23 -10.26 9.88 7.33
N ASN A 24 -9.74 8.68 7.56
CA ASN A 24 -9.70 8.10 8.90
C ASN A 24 -8.85 8.96 9.86
N VAL A 25 -7.65 9.40 9.42
CA VAL A 25 -6.82 10.32 10.22
C VAL A 25 -7.53 11.64 10.50
N VAL A 26 -8.15 12.26 9.50
CA VAL A 26 -8.90 13.52 9.67
C VAL A 26 -10.03 13.35 10.68
N ARG A 27 -10.80 12.25 10.60
CA ARG A 27 -11.88 11.94 11.55
C ARG A 27 -11.38 11.84 12.98
N HIS A 28 -10.24 11.20 13.23
CA HIS A 28 -9.65 11.12 14.57
C HIS A 28 -9.14 12.49 15.06
N ARG A 29 -8.47 13.27 14.20
CA ARG A 29 -8.03 14.64 14.54
C ARG A 29 -9.18 15.54 14.96
N GLN A 30 -10.30 15.50 14.23
CA GLN A 30 -11.48 16.30 14.54
C GLN A 30 -12.11 15.90 15.88
N ARG A 31 -12.22 14.59 16.16
CA ARG A 31 -12.78 14.07 17.41
C ARG A 31 -11.93 14.46 18.63
N SER A 32 -10.61 14.34 18.49
CA SER A 32 -9.67 14.57 19.58
C SER A 32 -9.21 16.02 19.68
N LYS A 33 -9.65 16.89 18.76
CA LYS A 33 -9.30 18.31 18.66
C LYS A 33 -7.78 18.56 18.61
N VAL A 34 -7.04 17.64 17.97
CA VAL A 34 -5.57 17.70 17.83
C VAL A 34 -5.20 18.18 16.43
N GLY A 35 -4.66 19.40 16.35
CA GLY A 35 -4.19 19.97 15.09
C GLY A 35 -2.90 19.33 14.57
N ILE A 36 -1.87 19.23 15.41
CA ILE A 36 -0.55 18.67 15.09
C ILE A 36 -0.14 17.69 16.17
N GLY A 37 0.62 16.66 15.79
CA GLY A 37 0.98 15.56 16.68
C GLY A 37 -0.19 14.63 16.92
N ILE A 38 -0.18 14.01 18.11
CA ILE A 38 -1.05 12.87 18.46
C ILE A 38 -1.94 13.19 19.66
N GLY A 39 -1.54 14.14 20.51
CA GLY A 39 -2.22 14.44 21.77
C GLY A 39 -2.23 13.21 22.69
N THR A 40 -3.40 12.89 23.25
CA THR A 40 -3.62 11.71 24.11
C THR A 40 -4.42 10.60 23.42
N ASP A 41 -4.64 10.70 22.10
CA ASP A 41 -5.45 9.76 21.32
C ASP A 41 -4.57 8.68 20.68
N ALA A 42 -4.52 7.51 21.29
CA ALA A 42 -3.78 6.36 20.77
C ALA A 42 -4.35 5.82 19.44
N ASP A 43 -5.64 6.06 19.14
CA ASP A 43 -6.22 5.66 17.85
C ASP A 43 -5.81 6.62 16.74
N LEU A 44 -5.64 7.91 17.04
CA LEU A 44 -5.04 8.87 16.11
C LEU A 44 -3.60 8.46 15.75
N GLU A 45 -2.81 7.98 16.71
CA GLU A 45 -1.47 7.45 16.45
C GLU A 45 -1.52 6.30 15.45
N ARG A 46 -2.39 5.31 15.72
CA ARG A 46 -2.55 4.13 14.87
C ARG A 46 -2.99 4.54 13.47
N ALA A 47 -3.99 5.40 13.34
CA ALA A 47 -4.47 5.88 12.05
C ALA A 47 -3.34 6.59 11.27
N CYS A 48 -2.56 7.44 11.93
CA CYS A 48 -1.41 8.11 11.31
C CYS A 48 -0.34 7.10 10.88
N ARG A 49 -0.07 6.05 11.68
CA ARG A 49 0.89 4.99 11.31
C ARG A 49 0.39 4.12 10.16
N VAL A 50 -0.90 3.79 10.08
CA VAL A 50 -1.46 3.08 8.91
C VAL A 50 -1.26 3.92 7.66
N GLN A 51 -1.68 5.19 7.68
CA GLN A 51 -1.55 6.08 6.53
C GLN A 51 -0.08 6.30 6.15
N GLY A 52 0.79 6.55 7.13
CA GLY A 52 2.23 6.71 6.91
C GLY A 52 2.85 5.50 6.23
N ASN A 53 2.55 4.29 6.71
CA ASN A 53 3.00 3.07 6.03
C ASN A 53 2.47 2.95 4.60
N ALA A 54 1.21 3.31 4.36
CA ALA A 54 0.66 3.29 3.02
C ALA A 54 1.42 4.25 2.08
N VAL A 55 1.72 5.46 2.54
CA VAL A 55 2.49 6.47 1.79
C VAL A 55 3.97 6.07 1.60
N GLU A 56 4.55 5.31 2.53
CA GLU A 56 5.92 4.78 2.40
C GLU A 56 6.03 3.70 1.32
N TYR A 57 5.05 2.79 1.21
CA TYR A 57 5.16 1.60 0.35
C TYR A 57 4.37 1.67 -0.96
N ILE A 58 3.18 2.26 -0.98
CA ILE A 58 2.32 2.28 -2.18
C ILE A 58 2.98 3.02 -3.34
N PRO A 59 3.51 4.25 -3.19
CA PRO A 59 4.06 4.99 -4.33
C PRO A 59 5.20 4.25 -5.01
N MET A 60 6.14 3.70 -4.23
CA MET A 60 7.25 2.93 -4.78
C MET A 60 6.76 1.66 -5.49
N ALA A 61 5.82 0.93 -4.89
CA ALA A 61 5.27 -0.27 -5.51
C ALA A 61 4.50 0.02 -6.82
N LEU A 62 3.80 1.16 -6.90
CA LEU A 62 3.13 1.60 -8.12
C LEU A 62 4.13 2.04 -9.20
N ILE A 63 5.23 2.72 -8.83
CA ILE A 63 6.33 3.05 -9.77
C ILE A 63 6.91 1.77 -10.38
N ILE A 64 7.13 0.74 -9.55
CA ILE A 64 7.62 -0.57 -10.01
C ILE A 64 6.61 -1.22 -10.96
N LEU A 65 5.32 -1.26 -10.60
CA LEU A 65 4.26 -1.79 -11.48
C LEU A 65 4.19 -1.04 -12.83
N GLY A 66 4.34 0.28 -12.80
CA GLY A 66 4.41 1.11 -14.00
C GLY A 66 5.63 0.77 -14.85
N GLY A 67 6.80 0.61 -14.23
CA GLY A 67 8.01 0.12 -14.90
C GLY A 67 7.78 -1.21 -15.60
N LEU A 68 7.17 -2.19 -14.91
CA LEU A 68 6.87 -3.50 -15.48
C LEU A 68 5.94 -3.40 -16.69
N ALA A 69 4.92 -2.55 -16.61
CA ALA A 69 4.02 -2.30 -17.74
C ALA A 69 4.76 -1.66 -18.93
N LEU A 70 5.65 -0.69 -18.68
CA LEU A 70 6.42 0.02 -19.70
C LEU A 70 7.48 -0.87 -20.37
N THR A 71 8.02 -1.87 -19.66
CA THR A 71 8.96 -2.85 -20.21
C THR A 71 8.27 -4.07 -20.82
N ASN A 72 6.95 -4.03 -21.02
CA ASN A 72 6.16 -5.14 -21.56
C ASN A 72 6.30 -6.45 -20.77
N ALA A 73 6.44 -6.36 -19.44
CA ALA A 73 6.45 -7.54 -18.58
C ALA A 73 5.14 -8.33 -18.71
N PRO A 74 5.12 -9.64 -18.43
CA PRO A 74 3.91 -10.44 -18.51
C PRO A 74 2.76 -9.83 -17.69
N THR A 75 1.61 -9.58 -18.33
CA THR A 75 0.44 -8.95 -17.67
C THR A 75 0.01 -9.70 -16.42
N LEU A 76 0.18 -11.03 -16.39
CA LEU A 76 -0.12 -11.85 -15.21
C LEU A 76 0.77 -11.50 -14.00
N LEU A 77 2.04 -11.17 -14.21
CA LEU A 77 2.94 -10.72 -13.15
C LEU A 77 2.45 -9.39 -12.57
N ILE A 78 2.07 -8.43 -13.42
CA ILE A 78 1.56 -7.13 -13.01
C ILE A 78 0.28 -7.29 -12.18
N HIS A 79 -0.63 -8.17 -12.59
CA HIS A 79 -1.81 -8.52 -11.81
C HIS A 79 -1.46 -9.16 -10.46
N GLY A 80 -0.57 -10.15 -10.44
CA GLY A 80 -0.15 -10.82 -9.20
C GLY A 80 0.42 -9.84 -8.18
N LEU A 81 1.36 -8.99 -8.61
CA LEU A 81 2.00 -7.99 -7.74
C LEU A 81 1.03 -6.89 -7.32
N GLY A 82 0.14 -6.44 -8.22
CA GLY A 82 -0.88 -5.43 -7.95
C GLY A 82 -1.96 -5.91 -6.97
N ILE A 83 -2.42 -7.16 -7.10
CA ILE A 83 -3.34 -7.80 -6.15
C ILE A 83 -2.68 -7.93 -4.78
N ALA A 84 -1.46 -8.48 -4.74
CA ALA A 84 -0.72 -8.66 -3.49
C ALA A 84 -0.48 -7.32 -2.77
N LEU A 85 -0.12 -6.26 -3.50
CA LEU A 85 0.01 -4.91 -2.95
C LEU A 85 -1.32 -4.42 -2.37
N THR A 86 -2.37 -4.41 -3.17
CA THR A 86 -3.67 -3.82 -2.81
C THR A 86 -4.30 -4.55 -1.63
N LEU A 87 -4.36 -5.88 -1.69
CA LEU A 87 -4.87 -6.71 -0.59
C LEU A 87 -3.98 -6.61 0.65
N GLY A 88 -2.66 -6.63 0.48
CA GLY A 88 -1.73 -6.49 1.60
C GLY A 88 -1.93 -5.18 2.36
N ARG A 89 -2.14 -4.06 1.66
CA ARG A 89 -2.42 -2.76 2.29
C ARG A 89 -3.79 -2.71 2.95
N GLY A 90 -4.82 -3.28 2.31
CA GLY A 90 -6.15 -3.42 2.92
C GLY A 90 -6.14 -4.25 4.20
N LEU A 91 -5.48 -5.40 4.18
CA LEU A 91 -5.32 -6.29 5.34
C LEU A 91 -4.48 -5.66 6.45
N HIS A 92 -3.42 -4.92 6.10
CA HIS A 92 -2.61 -4.19 7.08
C HIS A 92 -3.44 -3.10 7.79
N ALA A 93 -4.20 -2.32 7.03
CA ALA A 93 -5.08 -1.29 7.57
C ALA A 93 -6.14 -1.88 8.53
N TRP A 94 -6.78 -2.98 8.11
CA TRP A 94 -7.74 -3.71 8.94
C TRP A 94 -7.08 -4.31 10.20
N GLY A 95 -5.91 -4.92 10.05
CA GLY A 95 -5.16 -5.52 11.15
C GLY A 95 -4.71 -4.51 12.21
N LEU A 96 -4.37 -3.27 11.84
CA LEU A 96 -4.00 -2.24 12.83
C LEU A 96 -5.23 -1.60 13.48
N SER A 97 -6.38 -1.62 12.82
CA SER A 97 -7.65 -1.13 13.39
C SER A 97 -8.26 -2.04 14.45
N SER A 98 -7.87 -3.33 14.49
CA SER A 98 -8.50 -4.35 15.35
C SER A 98 -7.75 -4.66 16.65
N SER A 99 -6.45 -4.36 16.76
CA SER A 99 -5.71 -4.52 18.03
C SER A 99 -4.43 -3.67 18.10
N ALA A 100 -4.05 -3.26 19.31
CA ALA A 100 -2.78 -2.57 19.58
C ALA A 100 -1.53 -3.48 19.47
N GLY A 101 -1.71 -4.80 19.41
CA GLY A 101 -0.63 -5.79 19.33
C GLY A 101 -0.18 -6.13 17.90
N THR A 102 0.70 -7.12 17.78
CA THR A 102 0.98 -7.80 16.50
C THR A 102 -0.25 -8.58 16.06
N SER A 103 -1.01 -8.01 15.12
CA SER A 103 -2.11 -8.72 14.47
C SER A 103 -1.63 -9.45 13.21
N MET A 104 -2.23 -10.61 12.91
CA MET A 104 -1.93 -11.38 11.70
C MET A 104 -2.10 -10.54 10.42
N GLY A 105 -3.07 -9.61 10.41
CA GLY A 105 -3.28 -8.68 9.30
C GLY A 105 -2.10 -7.74 9.06
N ARG A 106 -1.39 -7.29 10.11
CA ARG A 106 -0.16 -6.48 9.96
C ARG A 106 0.97 -7.29 9.33
N VAL A 107 1.20 -8.50 9.81
CA VAL A 107 2.32 -9.34 9.33
C VAL A 107 2.09 -9.74 7.87
N VAL A 108 0.93 -10.31 7.57
CA VAL A 108 0.58 -10.74 6.20
C VAL A 108 0.56 -9.54 5.26
N GLY A 109 -0.03 -8.43 5.69
CA GLY A 109 -0.10 -7.22 4.87
C GLY A 109 1.27 -6.64 4.53
N THR A 110 2.20 -6.62 5.49
CA THR A 110 3.59 -6.19 5.28
C THR A 110 4.33 -7.12 4.33
N LEU A 111 4.27 -8.43 4.56
CA LEU A 111 4.95 -9.42 3.73
C LEU A 111 4.49 -9.34 2.27
N LEU A 112 3.19 -9.24 2.02
CA LEU A 112 2.66 -9.14 0.65
C LEU A 112 3.20 -7.91 -0.09
N SER A 113 3.28 -6.76 0.58
CA SER A 113 3.78 -5.54 -0.06
C SER A 113 5.29 -5.56 -0.28
N TRP A 114 6.06 -6.15 0.64
CA TRP A 114 7.50 -6.33 0.46
C TRP A 114 7.80 -7.32 -0.67
N ILE A 115 7.06 -8.43 -0.75
CA ILE A 115 7.20 -9.39 -1.86
C ILE A 115 6.89 -8.69 -3.18
N SER A 116 5.82 -7.89 -3.26
CA SER A 116 5.50 -7.14 -4.47
C SER A 116 6.63 -6.22 -4.92
N ILE A 117 7.24 -5.50 -3.97
CA ILE A 117 8.36 -4.59 -4.24
C ILE A 117 9.60 -5.37 -4.67
N VAL A 118 10.03 -6.36 -3.87
CA VAL A 118 11.27 -7.12 -4.13
C VAL A 118 11.19 -7.88 -5.44
N ALA A 119 10.09 -8.59 -5.69
CA ALA A 119 9.92 -9.36 -6.91
C ALA A 119 9.85 -8.46 -8.15
N GLY A 120 9.09 -7.36 -8.07
CA GLY A 120 8.98 -6.40 -9.17
C GLY A 120 10.30 -5.69 -9.46
N SER A 121 11.01 -5.23 -8.43
CA SER A 121 12.35 -4.63 -8.57
C SER A 121 13.34 -5.61 -9.17
N GLY A 122 13.37 -6.86 -8.71
CA GLY A 122 14.25 -7.89 -9.26
C GLY A 122 13.98 -8.16 -10.74
N PHE A 123 12.70 -8.24 -11.15
CA PHE A 123 12.33 -8.41 -12.54
C PHE A 123 12.77 -7.22 -13.41
N LEU A 124 12.59 -5.99 -12.91
CA LEU A 124 13.03 -4.77 -13.62
C LEU A 124 14.55 -4.73 -13.78
N ILE A 125 15.30 -5.06 -12.72
CA ILE A 125 16.76 -5.13 -12.78
C ILE A 125 17.18 -6.17 -13.81
N TRP A 126 16.60 -7.37 -13.77
CA TRP A 126 16.88 -8.43 -14.75
C TRP A 126 16.65 -7.94 -16.17
N THR A 127 15.46 -7.40 -16.44
CA THR A 127 15.07 -6.87 -17.76
C THR A 127 16.01 -5.76 -18.24
N ALA A 128 16.58 -4.96 -17.34
CA ALA A 128 17.49 -3.89 -17.70
C ALA A 128 18.90 -4.37 -18.08
N VAL A 129 19.30 -5.58 -17.68
CA VAL A 129 20.67 -6.09 -17.88
C VAL A 129 20.76 -7.32 -18.79
N SER A 130 19.63 -7.93 -19.16
CA SER A 130 19.53 -9.08 -20.08
C SER A 130 19.07 -8.65 -21.47
#